data_AF-A0A158BHS9-F1
#
_entry.id   AF-A0A158BHS9-F1
#
_cell.length_a   1.000
_cell.length_b   1.000
_cell.length_c   1.000
_cell.angle_alpha   90.00
_cell.angle_beta   90.00
_cell.angle_gamma   90.00
#
_symmetry.space_group_name_H-M   'P 1'
#
loop_
_entity.id
_entity.type
_entity.pdbx_description
1 polymer ?
#
loop_
_entity_poly.entity_id
_entity_poly.type
_entity_poly.pdbx_seq_one_letter_code
_entity_poly.pdbx_strand_id
1 'polypeptide(L)'
;MNAKKLARAVFFDVLLAICLYLWIVRGADLARDVAIAYLCVMAEIMWIAAVLVPAKYYEHGCPVNAFYDFVSSMAIIGILAWHDERMVAMMLLIPYLLTLAKREMAAAW
;
A
#
# COMPACT_ATOMS: atom_id res chain seq x y z
N MET A 1 -16.32 11.14 6.00
CA MET A 1 -15.21 10.48 6.72
C MET A 1 -14.88 11.27 7.99
N ASN A 2 -14.67 10.63 9.15
CA ASN A 2 -14.44 11.32 10.45
C ASN A 2 -13.02 11.92 10.51
N ALA A 3 -12.86 13.18 10.94
CA ALA A 3 -11.57 13.90 10.96
C ALA A 3 -10.44 13.15 11.69
N LYS A 4 -10.78 12.42 12.77
CA LYS A 4 -9.81 11.56 13.49
C LYS A 4 -9.26 10.41 12.64
N LYS A 5 -10.08 9.82 11.76
CA LYS A 5 -9.65 8.72 10.87
C LYS A 5 -8.71 9.26 9.78
N LEU A 6 -9.04 10.42 9.21
CA LEU A 6 -8.21 11.08 8.21
C LEU A 6 -6.84 11.48 8.79
N ALA A 7 -6.82 12.15 9.94
CA ALA A 7 -5.57 12.56 10.60
C ALA A 7 -4.66 11.36 10.93
N ARG A 8 -5.25 10.23 11.34
CA ARG A 8 -4.50 9.00 11.61
C ARG A 8 -3.90 8.40 10.33
N ALA A 9 -4.66 8.34 9.23
CA ALA A 9 -4.14 7.85 7.94
C ALA A 9 -2.97 8.71 7.45
N VAL A 10 -3.16 10.03 7.42
CA VAL A 10 -2.12 10.99 7.01
C VAL A 10 -0.87 10.89 7.89
N PHE A 11 -1.04 10.71 9.20
CA PHE A 11 0.10 10.55 10.11
C PHE A 11 0.94 9.31 9.77
N PHE A 12 0.30 8.18 9.46
CA PHE A 12 1.02 6.97 9.09
C PHE A 12 1.73 7.11 7.73
N ASP A 13 1.11 7.77 6.75
CA ASP A 13 1.74 8.02 5.45
C ASP A 13 2.98 8.92 5.59
N VAL A 14 2.89 9.96 6.41
CA VAL A 14 4.02 10.84 6.71
C VAL A 14 5.13 10.09 7.45
N LEU A 15 4.77 9.23 8.42
CA LEU A 15 5.75 8.42 9.14
C LEU A 15 6.48 7.45 8.19
N LEU A 16 5.74 6.77 7.31
CA LEU A 16 6.32 5.87 6.31
C LEU A 16 7.25 6.63 5.36
N ALA A 17 6.85 7.83 4.89
CA ALA A 17 7.67 8.67 4.04
C ALA A 17 8.97 9.10 4.72
N ILE A 18 8.91 9.47 6.02
CA ILE A 18 10.09 9.79 6.82
C ILE A 18 11.00 8.57 6.96
N CYS A 19 10.45 7.39 7.26
CA CYS A 19 11.23 6.16 7.38
C CYS A 19 11.94 5.80 6.07
N LEU A 20 11.23 5.87 4.93
CA LEU A 20 11.81 5.64 3.61
C LEU A 20 12.91 6.66 3.30
N TYR A 21 12.71 7.95 3.61
CA TYR A 21 13.75 8.97 3.43
C TYR A 21 14.98 8.69 4.29
N LEU A 22 14.81 8.39 5.57
CA LEU A 22 15.91 8.09 6.48
C LEU A 22 16.67 6.82 6.06
N TRP A 23 15.97 5.83 5.53
CA TRP A 23 16.62 4.64 4.99
C TRP A 23 17.37 4.95 3.69
N ILE A 24 16.70 5.46 2.67
CA ILE A 24 17.24 5.62 1.32
C ILE A 24 18.33 6.69 1.27
N VAL A 25 18.13 7.82 1.95
CA VAL A 25 19.03 8.98 1.87
C VAL A 25 20.07 8.98 3.00
N ARG A 26 19.70 8.50 4.19
CA ARG A 26 20.59 8.56 5.37
C ARG A 26 21.18 7.21 5.77
N GLY A 27 20.80 6.11 5.12
CA GLY A 27 21.32 4.77 5.40
C GLY A 27 20.96 4.26 6.79
N ALA A 28 19.87 4.73 7.38
CA ALA A 28 19.46 4.32 8.73
C ALA A 28 18.72 2.97 8.69
N ASP A 29 19.42 1.88 9.03
CA ASP A 29 18.86 0.52 9.00
C ASP A 29 17.64 0.35 9.93
N LEU A 30 17.61 1.03 11.07
CA LEU A 30 16.44 0.96 11.96
C LEU A 30 15.19 1.58 11.33
N ALA A 31 15.35 2.56 10.44
CA ALA A 31 14.23 3.16 9.71
C ALA A 31 13.71 2.21 8.62
N ARG A 32 14.59 1.40 8.01
CA ARG A 32 14.22 0.32 7.08
C ARG A 32 13.36 -0.72 7.80
N ASP A 33 13.81 -1.22 8.95
CA ASP A 33 13.09 -2.26 9.69
C ASP A 33 11.67 -1.80 10.08
N VAL A 34 11.53 -0.55 10.53
CA VAL A 34 10.23 0.03 10.86
C VAL A 34 9.34 0.18 9.61
N ALA A 35 9.91 0.64 8.49
CA ALA A 35 9.17 0.76 7.23
C ALA A 35 8.70 -0.62 6.73
N ILE A 36 9.58 -1.62 6.74
CA ILE A 36 9.26 -2.99 6.31
C ILE A 36 8.20 -3.60 7.22
N ALA A 37 8.34 -3.50 8.54
CA ALA A 37 7.34 -4.02 9.48
C ALA A 37 5.97 -3.41 9.23
N TYR A 38 5.89 -2.10 9.01
CA TYR A 38 4.66 -1.41 8.67
C TYR A 38 4.06 -1.90 7.34
N LEU A 39 4.90 -2.02 6.30
CA LEU A 39 4.48 -2.49 4.98
C LEU A 39 4.00 -3.94 5.01
N CYS A 40 4.64 -4.82 5.79
CA CYS A 40 4.19 -6.20 5.98
C CYS A 40 2.80 -6.26 6.63
N VAL A 41 2.54 -5.45 7.67
CA VAL A 41 1.22 -5.38 8.30
C VAL A 41 0.15 -4.91 7.30
N MET A 42 0.46 -3.91 6.47
CA MET A 42 -0.45 -3.45 5.43
C MET A 42 -0.67 -4.52 4.35
N ALA A 43 0.37 -5.24 3.95
CA ALA A 43 0.26 -6.34 3.00
C ALA A 43 -0.66 -7.45 3.50
N GLU A 44 -0.55 -7.84 4.78
CA GLU A 44 -1.44 -8.83 5.41
C GLU A 44 -2.90 -8.37 5.42
N ILE A 45 -3.16 -7.11 5.78
CA ILE A 45 -4.52 -6.54 5.76
C ILE A 45 -5.08 -6.55 4.33
N MET A 46 -4.25 -6.19 3.34
CA MET A 46 -4.64 -6.23 1.93
C MET A 46 -4.91 -7.65 1.46
N TRP A 47 -4.16 -8.65 1.91
CA TRP A 47 -4.43 -10.07 1.61
C TRP A 47 -5.77 -10.52 2.17
N ILE A 48 -6.05 -10.19 3.43
CA ILE A 48 -7.33 -10.48 4.07
C ILE A 48 -8.48 -9.86 3.26
N ALA A 49 -8.33 -8.60 2.85
CA ALA A 49 -9.32 -7.94 1.99
C ALA A 49 -9.43 -8.63 0.62
N ALA A 50 -8.31 -8.88 -0.04
CA ALA A 50 -8.23 -9.48 -1.36
C ALA A 50 -8.82 -10.89 -1.41
N VAL A 51 -8.75 -11.67 -0.32
CA VAL A 51 -9.30 -13.03 -0.27
C VAL A 51 -10.73 -13.03 0.24
N LEU A 52 -10.99 -12.42 1.41
CA LEU A 52 -12.25 -12.58 2.13
C LEU A 52 -13.34 -11.61 1.71
N VAL A 53 -13.00 -10.43 1.20
CA VAL A 53 -14.01 -9.41 0.85
C VAL A 53 -14.54 -9.68 -0.57
N PRO A 54 -15.85 -9.89 -0.76
CA PRO A 54 -16.45 -10.04 -2.08
C PRO A 54 -16.35 -8.76 -2.94
N ALA A 55 -16.25 -8.91 -4.26
CA ALA A 55 -16.11 -7.80 -5.22
C ALA A 55 -17.19 -6.71 -5.04
N LYS A 56 -18.45 -7.11 -4.80
CA LYS A 56 -19.60 -6.19 -4.61
C LYS A 56 -19.47 -5.18 -3.46
N TYR A 57 -18.53 -5.38 -2.53
CA TYR A 57 -18.28 -4.46 -1.40
C TYR A 57 -17.13 -3.49 -1.66
N TYR A 58 -16.46 -3.59 -2.81
CA TYR A 58 -15.44 -2.63 -3.18
C TYR A 58 -16.08 -1.39 -3.78
N GLU A 59 -15.79 -0.23 -3.19
CA GLU A 59 -16.18 1.05 -3.77
C GLU A 59 -15.46 1.26 -5.11
N HIS A 60 -16.21 1.74 -6.10
CA HIS A 60 -15.63 2.19 -7.36
C HIS A 60 -14.77 3.43 -7.08
N GLY A 61 -13.46 3.35 -7.36
CA GLY A 61 -12.57 4.47 -7.16
C GLY A 61 -12.91 5.59 -8.15
N CYS A 62 -13.04 6.83 -7.69
CA CYS A 62 -12.97 7.97 -8.61
C CYS A 62 -11.65 7.85 -9.42
N PRO A 63 -11.68 7.96 -10.77
CA PRO A 63 -10.54 7.60 -11.62
C PRO A 63 -9.23 8.28 -11.22
N VAL A 64 -9.32 9.54 -10.78
CA VAL A 64 -8.18 10.34 -10.35
C VAL A 64 -7.53 9.80 -9.07
N ASN A 65 -8.34 9.39 -8.09
CA ASN A 65 -7.83 8.81 -6.84
C ASN A 65 -7.26 7.40 -7.09
N ALA A 66 -7.90 6.61 -7.94
CA ALA A 66 -7.42 5.28 -8.29
C ALA A 66 -6.05 5.33 -9.00
N PHE A 67 -5.85 6.31 -9.88
CA PHE A 67 -4.54 6.50 -10.54
C PHE A 67 -3.46 6.96 -9.55
N TYR A 68 -3.78 7.86 -8.62
CA TYR A 68 -2.85 8.27 -7.57
C TYR A 68 -2.45 7.11 -6.66
N ASP A 69 -3.42 6.31 -6.21
CA ASP A 69 -3.18 5.09 -5.43
C ASP A 69 -2.30 4.09 -6.19
N PHE A 70 -2.50 3.96 -7.50
CA PHE A 70 -1.69 3.11 -8.37
C PHE A 70 -0.24 3.58 -8.47
N VAL A 71 -0.03 4.85 -8.81
CA VAL A 71 1.32 5.40 -8.98
C VAL A 71 2.09 5.36 -7.67
N SER A 72 1.46 5.74 -6.55
CA SER A 72 2.09 5.72 -5.23
C SER A 72 2.44 4.29 -4.77
N SER A 73 1.53 3.33 -4.94
CA SER A 73 1.79 1.92 -4.59
C SER A 73 2.89 1.31 -5.46
N MET A 74 2.88 1.58 -6.77
CA MET A 74 3.95 1.12 -7.67
C MET A 74 5.30 1.75 -7.36
N ALA A 75 5.34 3.02 -6.95
CA ALA A 75 6.57 3.68 -6.54
C ALA A 75 7.19 3.00 -5.31
N ILE A 76 6.39 2.67 -4.30
CA ILE A 76 6.85 1.94 -3.10
C ILE A 76 7.37 0.55 -3.49
N ILE A 77 6.62 -0.20 -4.30
CA ILE A 77 7.03 -1.54 -4.77
C ILE A 77 8.34 -1.47 -5.58
N GLY A 78 8.48 -0.46 -6.45
CA GLY A 78 9.69 -0.24 -7.23
C GLY A 78 10.92 0.06 -6.35
N ILE A 79 10.76 0.92 -5.33
CA ILE A 79 11.80 1.22 -4.35
C ILE A 79 12.23 -0.07 -3.62
N LEU A 80 11.27 -0.86 -3.13
CA LEU A 80 11.57 -2.12 -2.45
C LEU A 80 12.34 -3.09 -3.36
N ALA A 81 11.89 -3.26 -4.61
CA ALA A 81 12.56 -4.12 -5.57
C ALA A 81 13.98 -3.65 -5.90
N TRP A 82 14.21 -2.33 -5.96
CA TRP A 82 15.52 -1.73 -6.21
C TRP A 82 16.49 -1.94 -5.05
N HIS A 83 16.00 -1.92 -3.81
CA HIS A 83 16.79 -2.10 -2.59
C HIS A 83 16.84 -3.56 -2.10
N ASP A 84 16.63 -4.53 -3.01
CA ASP A 84 16.68 -5.98 -2.78
C ASP A 84 15.63 -6.55 -1.80
N GLU A 85 14.58 -5.78 -1.48
CA GLU A 85 13.42 -6.20 -0.68
C GLU A 85 12.34 -6.89 -1.53
N ARG A 86 12.77 -7.83 -2.37
CA ARG A 86 11.90 -8.44 -3.41
C ARG A 86 10.72 -9.21 -2.83
N MET A 87 10.90 -9.86 -1.67
CA MET A 87 9.81 -10.59 -1.00
C MET A 87 8.71 -9.63 -0.56
N VAL A 88 9.06 -8.50 0.08
CA VAL A 88 8.09 -7.50 0.53
C VAL A 88 7.40 -6.85 -0.66
N ALA A 89 8.15 -6.55 -1.72
CA ALA A 89 7.61 -6.02 -2.97
C ALA A 89 6.56 -6.96 -3.59
N MET A 90 6.84 -8.27 -3.68
CA MET A 90 5.89 -9.26 -4.19
C MET A 90 4.68 -9.42 -3.26
N MET A 91 4.90 -9.42 -1.95
CA MET A 91 3.85 -9.57 -0.95
C MET A 91 2.83 -8.42 -1.00
N LEU A 92 3.25 -7.22 -1.44
CA LEU A 92 2.37 -6.07 -1.69
C LEU A 92 1.73 -6.11 -3.09
N LEU A 93 2.51 -6.46 -4.12
CA LEU A 93 2.05 -6.42 -5.51
C LEU A 93 0.89 -7.39 -5.78
N ILE A 94 0.99 -8.62 -5.30
CA ILE A 94 -0.01 -9.66 -5.56
C ILE A 94 -1.40 -9.28 -5.00
N PRO A 95 -1.58 -8.98 -3.70
CA PRO A 95 -2.89 -8.62 -3.16
C PRO A 95 -3.39 -7.29 -3.72
N TYR A 96 -2.49 -6.38 -4.10
CA TYR A 96 -2.86 -5.13 -4.79
C TYR A 96 -3.52 -5.41 -6.14
N LEU A 97 -2.91 -6.26 -6.98
CA LEU A 97 -3.49 -6.66 -8.27
C LEU A 97 -4.83 -7.40 -8.11
N LEU A 98 -4.95 -8.27 -7.12
CA LEU A 98 -6.20 -8.98 -6.82
C LEU A 98 -7.31 -8.01 -6.40
N THR A 99 -6.97 -7.02 -5.58
CA THR A 99 -7.91 -5.99 -5.13
C THR A 99 -8.34 -5.09 -6.29
N LEU A 100 -7.40 -4.73 -7.17
CA LEU A 100 -7.69 -3.95 -8.37
C LEU A 100 -8.61 -4.72 -9.33
N ALA A 101 -8.33 -6.00 -9.57
CA ALA A 101 -9.21 -6.86 -10.36
C ALA A 101 -10.63 -6.96 -9.78
N LYS A 102 -10.76 -7.09 -8.45
CA LYS A 102 -12.07 -7.10 -7.77
C LYS A 102 -12.81 -5.76 -7.91
N ARG A 103 -12.10 -4.63 -7.85
CA ARG A 103 -12.66 -3.29 -8.06
C ARG A 103 -13.20 -3.10 -9.48
N GLU A 104 -12.43 -3.53 -10.48
CA GLU A 104 -12.86 -3.48 -11.89
C GLU A 104 -14.07 -4.40 -12.14
N MET A 105 -14.08 -5.60 -11.55
CA MET A 105 -15.24 -6.48 -11.64
C MET A 105 -16.49 -5.87 -10.99
N ALA A 106 -16.35 -5.15 -9.89
CA ALA A 106 -17.47 -4.48 -9.24
C ALA A 106 -18.08 -3.34 -10.09
N ALA A 107 -17.29 -2.75 -10.99
CA ALA A 107 -17.76 -1.73 -11.93
C ALA A 107 -18.65 -2.28 -13.05
N ALA A 108 -18.54 -3.57 -13.34
CA ALA A 108 -19.26 -4.24 -14.41
C ALA A 108 -20.65 -4.77 -13.99
N TRP A 109 -21.04 -4.58 -12.73
CA TRP A 109 -22.32 -4.98 -12.13
C TRP A 109 -23.18 -3.76 -11.80
#